data_AF-A0ABD3VP34-F1
#
_entry.id   AF-A0ABD3VP34-F1
#
_cell.length_a   1.000
_cell.length_b   1.000
_cell.length_c   1.000
_cell.angle_alpha   90.00
_cell.angle_beta   90.00
_cell.angle_gamma   90.00
#
_symmetry.space_group_name_H-M   'P 1'
#
loop_
_entity.id
_entity.type
_entity.pdbx_description
1 polymer ?
#
loop_
_entity_poly.entity_id
_entity_poly.type
_entity_poly.pdbx_seq_one_letter_code
_entity_poly.pdbx_strand_id
1 'polypeptide(L)'
;MARIYLKWPQWCQRISCQQEQLSGLRQITIIVFTVLILAIVAIIFIEIQYAPGQDDSRYQLSSLPTLGNTYISSHGPDLHYGIVIDCGSSGSRVYVYFWPPHSGNPQDLLNIQQLKDTDGNPVVKKISPGLDKFGSNPGAASEYIRPLLEFAKSYIPQQHHKETLLYILATAGMRMLDEMVQKAILDDLQTDIPKEFDFVISENNFEVISGKQEGIYAWIAVNYLLQKFGHGEEDHPLVAVEIPGDDSKKNPHIRRRTVGIIDMGGGSMQIAYEITSQIQVDDIPKPLLAEFNLGCHNSDIEHLYRVYITSFLEFGANKARDRYEEQLVKSTSLLMQSPLTSLNATKEPSKIEIPDACLPVNLVLESKDKTGIVNTFKGTGDYLQCQNKLIPLLNLTVPCQREPCSLNGVHQPYINFHNSEFYGFSEFWYTMEDVFRIGGQYEYEAFIAQAKEYCLNKWSKIQEWYDKKLYPKADENRMRMQCFKSAWMTAVLHKGLKFPEDYKNFHSVQYIQNKDVQWTLGALIHRTRYLPLRDLETMGSPHIKPSWWRGSRLIYNEYLIVVCIFIVVMAIFLYMKRLKLCPKRPAETLSRVPSMSYFRTESDQMEQGIKFKTSLYP
;
A
#
# COMPACT_ATOMS: atom_id res chain seq x y z
N MET A 1 76.38 -98.94 -8.48
CA MET A 1 76.17 -97.49 -8.62
C MET A 1 75.16 -97.28 -9.74
N ALA A 2 74.00 -96.64 -9.63
CA ALA A 2 73.15 -96.19 -8.54
C ALA A 2 71.70 -96.26 -9.09
N ARG A 3 70.74 -96.76 -8.30
CA ARG A 3 69.30 -96.70 -8.59
C ARG A 3 68.79 -95.33 -8.17
N ILE A 4 68.04 -94.64 -9.03
CA ILE A 4 67.20 -93.51 -8.62
C ILE A 4 65.76 -93.82 -9.07
N TYR A 5 64.91 -94.08 -8.09
CA TYR A 5 63.46 -94.14 -8.23
C TYR A 5 62.90 -92.73 -8.09
N LEU A 6 62.13 -92.25 -9.08
CA LEU A 6 61.27 -91.07 -8.93
C LEU A 6 59.82 -91.51 -8.94
N LYS A 7 59.20 -91.44 -7.76
CA LYS A 7 57.79 -91.69 -7.49
C LYS A 7 56.93 -90.58 -8.11
N TRP A 8 55.89 -90.98 -8.81
CA TRP A 8 54.76 -90.14 -9.21
C TRP A 8 53.89 -89.77 -7.99
N PRO A 9 53.50 -88.49 -7.80
CA PRO A 9 52.45 -88.13 -6.86
C PRO A 9 51.05 -88.18 -7.48
N GLN A 10 50.16 -88.96 -6.86
CA GLN A 10 48.71 -89.01 -7.11
C GLN A 10 48.00 -87.77 -6.53
N TRP A 11 47.69 -86.76 -7.36
CA TRP A 11 46.66 -85.75 -7.02
C TRP A 11 45.70 -85.44 -8.19
N CYS A 12 45.53 -86.38 -9.13
CA CYS A 12 44.44 -86.37 -10.11
C CYS A 12 43.15 -87.01 -9.55
N GLN A 13 42.61 -86.49 -8.45
CA GLN A 13 41.30 -86.90 -7.94
C GLN A 13 40.58 -85.78 -7.15
N ARG A 14 40.64 -84.55 -7.65
CA ARG A 14 39.89 -83.40 -7.09
C ARG A 14 39.26 -82.50 -8.15
N ILE A 15 38.79 -83.08 -9.26
CA ILE A 15 38.11 -82.33 -10.34
C ILE A 15 36.63 -82.73 -10.51
N SER A 16 36.12 -83.75 -9.83
CA SER A 16 34.71 -84.19 -10.00
C SER A 16 33.74 -83.73 -8.91
N CYS A 17 34.08 -82.73 -8.08
CA CYS A 17 33.16 -82.19 -7.07
C CYS A 17 33.28 -80.67 -6.93
N GLN A 18 33.36 -79.95 -8.06
CA GLN A 18 33.20 -78.49 -8.10
C GLN A 18 32.33 -78.01 -9.27
N GLN A 19 31.71 -78.93 -10.03
CA GLN A 19 30.91 -78.60 -11.21
C GLN A 19 29.39 -78.56 -10.98
N GLU A 20 28.87 -79.05 -9.85
CA GLU A 20 27.43 -78.98 -9.53
C GLU A 20 27.01 -77.77 -8.69
N GLN A 21 27.94 -77.06 -8.02
CA GLN A 21 27.60 -75.86 -7.23
C GLN A 21 27.66 -74.53 -7.98
N LEU A 22 28.25 -74.50 -9.20
CA LEU A 22 28.26 -73.30 -10.04
C LEU A 22 27.06 -73.18 -11.00
N SER A 23 26.30 -74.25 -11.24
CA SER A 23 25.11 -74.23 -12.11
C SER A 23 23.89 -73.61 -11.41
N GLY A 24 23.65 -73.95 -10.14
CA GLY A 24 22.54 -73.42 -9.35
C GLY A 24 22.64 -71.92 -9.09
N LEU A 25 23.85 -71.42 -8.81
CA LEU A 25 24.05 -69.98 -8.60
C LEU A 25 23.82 -69.18 -9.89
N ARG A 26 24.26 -69.71 -11.05
CA ARG A 26 24.01 -69.09 -12.36
C ARG A 26 22.53 -69.06 -12.72
N GLN A 27 21.80 -70.15 -12.46
CA GLN A 27 20.35 -70.21 -12.72
C GLN A 27 19.57 -69.24 -11.85
N ILE A 28 19.90 -69.12 -10.56
CA ILE A 28 19.25 -68.16 -9.65
C ILE A 28 19.51 -66.72 -10.10
N THR A 29 20.74 -66.39 -10.49
CA THR A 29 21.06 -65.03 -10.98
C THR A 29 20.32 -64.69 -12.26
N ILE A 30 20.17 -65.65 -13.19
CA ILE A 30 19.42 -65.45 -14.43
C ILE A 30 17.95 -65.22 -14.13
N ILE A 31 17.33 -66.04 -13.26
CA ILE A 31 15.91 -65.90 -12.89
C ILE A 31 15.64 -64.53 -12.27
N VAL A 32 16.47 -64.09 -11.32
CA VAL A 32 16.34 -62.78 -10.67
C VAL A 32 16.46 -61.65 -11.70
N PHE A 33 17.39 -61.74 -12.65
CA PHE A 33 17.53 -60.74 -13.71
C PHE A 33 16.33 -60.69 -14.64
N THR A 34 15.78 -61.83 -15.05
CA THR A 34 14.58 -61.88 -15.89
C THR A 34 13.35 -61.31 -15.19
N VAL A 35 13.16 -61.55 -13.89
CA VAL A 35 12.03 -61.00 -13.13
C VAL A 35 12.14 -59.47 -13.01
N LEU A 36 13.35 -58.95 -12.80
CA LEU A 36 13.62 -57.51 -12.75
C LEU A 36 13.33 -56.81 -14.08
N ILE A 37 13.72 -57.42 -15.20
CA ILE A 37 13.45 -56.87 -16.54
C ILE A 37 11.95 -56.83 -16.82
N LEU A 38 11.22 -57.90 -16.47
CA LEU A 38 9.77 -57.96 -16.67
C LEU A 38 9.02 -56.92 -15.83
N ALA A 39 9.47 -56.66 -14.59
CA ALA A 39 8.90 -55.61 -13.74
C ALA A 39 9.10 -54.20 -14.32
N ILE A 40 10.29 -53.92 -14.89
CA ILE A 40 10.58 -52.62 -15.52
C ILE A 40 9.71 -52.40 -16.76
N VAL A 41 9.54 -53.43 -17.59
CA VAL A 41 8.69 -53.35 -18.80
C VAL A 41 7.23 -53.10 -18.42
N ALA A 42 6.72 -53.73 -17.35
CA ALA A 42 5.36 -53.51 -16.86
C ALA A 42 5.13 -52.07 -16.38
N ILE A 43 6.11 -51.46 -15.69
CA ILE A 43 6.03 -50.08 -15.21
C ILE A 43 6.00 -49.09 -16.39
N ILE A 44 6.84 -49.30 -17.42
CA ILE A 44 6.85 -48.45 -18.63
C ILE A 44 5.51 -48.54 -19.37
N PHE A 45 4.91 -49.73 -19.43
CA PHE A 45 3.63 -49.93 -20.11
C PHE A 45 2.48 -49.22 -19.39
N ILE A 46 2.51 -49.14 -18.05
CA ILE A 46 1.53 -48.41 -17.25
C ILE A 46 1.68 -46.89 -17.44
N GLU A 47 2.89 -46.34 -17.51
CA GLU A 47 3.07 -44.90 -17.75
C GLU A 47 2.56 -44.44 -19.12
N ILE A 48 2.70 -45.27 -20.16
CA ILE A 48 2.22 -44.94 -21.51
C ILE A 48 0.68 -44.90 -21.59
N GLN A 49 -0.01 -45.72 -20.78
CA GLN A 49 -1.48 -45.80 -20.78
C GLN A 49 -2.16 -44.67 -19.97
N TYR A 50 -1.42 -43.97 -19.09
CA TYR A 50 -1.99 -42.96 -18.17
C TYR A 50 -1.48 -41.53 -18.40
N ALA A 51 -0.83 -41.25 -19.53
CA ALA A 51 -0.44 -39.88 -19.89
C ALA A 51 -1.67 -39.00 -20.23
N PRO A 52 -1.90 -37.87 -19.55
CA PRO A 52 -3.05 -37.00 -19.84
C PRO A 52 -2.83 -36.24 -21.16
N GLY A 53 -3.87 -36.20 -22.00
CA GLY A 53 -3.88 -35.43 -23.25
C GLY A 53 -3.77 -33.93 -23.02
N GLN A 54 -2.93 -33.27 -23.80
CA GLN A 54 -2.76 -31.82 -23.86
C GLN A 54 -3.94 -31.20 -24.64
N ASP A 55 -4.75 -30.39 -23.98
CA ASP A 55 -5.76 -29.54 -24.61
C ASP A 55 -5.18 -28.13 -24.81
N ASP A 56 -5.23 -27.64 -26.04
CA ASP A 56 -4.54 -26.44 -26.52
C ASP A 56 -5.60 -25.36 -26.82
N SER A 57 -5.79 -24.39 -25.92
CA SER A 57 -6.68 -23.25 -26.13
C SER A 57 -5.97 -21.91 -25.83
N ARG A 58 -5.46 -21.30 -26.91
CA ARG A 58 -5.10 -19.89 -27.00
C ARG A 58 -6.36 -19.02 -26.92
N TYR A 59 -6.42 -18.10 -25.96
CA TYR A 59 -7.39 -17.00 -25.97
C TYR A 59 -6.70 -15.67 -26.31
N GLN A 60 -7.17 -15.08 -27.41
CA GLN A 60 -6.85 -13.75 -27.89
C GLN A 60 -7.43 -12.68 -26.95
N LEU A 61 -6.60 -11.70 -26.61
CA LEU A 61 -6.97 -10.51 -25.86
C LEU A 61 -7.65 -9.51 -26.81
N SER A 62 -8.95 -9.27 -26.64
CA SER A 62 -9.60 -8.07 -27.20
C SER A 62 -10.87 -7.68 -26.44
N SER A 63 -10.97 -6.38 -26.16
CA SER A 63 -12.15 -5.58 -25.77
C SER A 63 -12.84 -5.85 -24.42
N LEU A 64 -12.64 -4.90 -23.49
CA LEU A 64 -13.49 -4.63 -22.31
C LEU A 64 -14.91 -4.22 -22.75
N PRO A 65 -15.96 -4.80 -22.14
CA PRO A 65 -16.74 -3.99 -21.19
C PRO A 65 -17.30 -4.76 -19.96
N THR A 66 -17.61 -4.01 -18.89
CA THR A 66 -18.40 -4.38 -17.68
C THR A 66 -17.82 -5.50 -16.80
N LEU A 67 -16.86 -5.15 -15.93
CA LEU A 67 -15.96 -6.10 -15.24
C LEU A 67 -16.16 -6.20 -13.71
N GLY A 68 -17.36 -5.98 -13.18
CA GLY A 68 -17.63 -6.18 -11.75
C GLY A 68 -17.97 -7.63 -11.42
N ASN A 69 -19.11 -8.10 -11.94
CA ASN A 69 -19.63 -9.43 -11.60
C ASN A 69 -18.96 -10.57 -12.39
N THR A 70 -18.51 -10.33 -13.62
CA THR A 70 -17.86 -11.35 -14.47
C THR A 70 -16.41 -11.65 -14.05
N TYR A 71 -15.75 -10.70 -13.38
CA TYR A 71 -14.37 -10.88 -12.89
C TYR A 71 -14.35 -11.69 -11.58
N ILE A 72 -15.28 -11.39 -10.66
CA ILE A 72 -15.48 -12.15 -9.42
C ILE A 72 -15.89 -13.60 -9.73
N SER A 73 -16.69 -13.85 -10.77
CA SER A 73 -17.06 -15.21 -11.17
C SER A 73 -15.94 -16.02 -11.83
N SER A 74 -14.91 -15.36 -12.38
CA SER A 74 -13.78 -16.05 -13.06
C SER A 74 -12.58 -16.31 -12.15
N HIS A 75 -12.40 -15.54 -11.08
CA HIS A 75 -11.26 -15.64 -10.15
C HIS A 75 -11.69 -15.96 -8.70
N GLY A 76 -12.94 -16.40 -8.51
CA GLY A 76 -13.68 -16.43 -7.25
C GLY A 76 -12.98 -16.92 -5.97
N PRO A 77 -12.12 -17.95 -5.97
CA PRO A 77 -11.47 -18.40 -4.73
C PRO A 77 -10.16 -17.69 -4.39
N ASP A 78 -9.52 -16.98 -5.33
CA ASP A 78 -8.14 -16.47 -5.17
C ASP A 78 -8.06 -14.95 -5.03
N LEU A 79 -9.19 -14.27 -4.82
CA LEU A 79 -9.20 -12.81 -4.61
C LEU A 79 -8.73 -12.45 -3.21
N HIS A 80 -7.98 -11.35 -3.13
CA HIS A 80 -7.60 -10.70 -1.88
C HIS A 80 -8.38 -9.41 -1.67
N TYR A 81 -8.55 -9.02 -0.42
CA TYR A 81 -9.35 -7.87 -0.02
C TYR A 81 -8.58 -6.94 0.93
N GLY A 82 -8.91 -5.66 0.86
CA GLY A 82 -8.37 -4.63 1.73
C GLY A 82 -9.43 -3.60 2.08
N ILE A 83 -9.43 -3.17 3.34
CA ILE A 83 -10.33 -2.16 3.89
C ILE A 83 -9.49 -0.96 4.29
N VAL A 84 -9.89 0.23 3.85
CA VAL A 84 -9.31 1.49 4.31
C VAL A 84 -10.44 2.39 4.82
N ILE A 85 -10.33 2.83 6.08
CA ILE A 85 -11.23 3.80 6.69
C ILE A 85 -10.52 5.15 6.73
N ASP A 86 -11.01 6.09 5.94
CA ASP A 86 -10.64 7.51 5.98
C ASP A 86 -11.38 8.18 7.15
N CYS A 87 -10.64 8.59 8.17
CA CYS A 87 -11.16 9.33 9.33
C CYS A 87 -10.92 10.84 9.16
N GLY A 88 -11.74 11.46 8.30
CA GLY A 88 -11.75 12.90 8.05
C GLY A 88 -12.49 13.73 9.11
N SER A 89 -12.24 15.05 9.09
CA SER A 89 -12.76 16.01 10.09
C SER A 89 -14.27 16.28 10.05
N SER A 90 -14.94 15.88 8.96
CA SER A 90 -16.40 16.02 8.77
C SER A 90 -17.16 14.69 8.89
N GLY A 91 -16.43 13.60 9.08
CA GLY A 91 -16.96 12.25 9.03
C GLY A 91 -15.94 11.23 8.55
N SER A 92 -16.22 9.97 8.86
CA SER A 92 -15.40 8.82 8.48
C SER A 92 -16.05 8.05 7.33
N ARG A 93 -15.24 7.47 6.44
CA ARG A 93 -15.68 6.73 5.26
C ARG A 93 -14.92 5.42 5.15
N VAL A 94 -15.61 4.32 4.90
CA VAL A 94 -14.99 3.03 4.60
C VAL A 94 -14.96 2.79 3.10
N TYR A 95 -13.82 2.30 2.62
CA TYR A 95 -13.61 1.85 1.25
C TYR A 95 -13.17 0.40 1.28
N VAL A 96 -13.85 -0.44 0.50
CA VAL A 96 -13.47 -1.84 0.31
C VAL A 96 -12.84 -2.00 -1.06
N TYR A 97 -11.67 -2.60 -1.10
CA TYR A 97 -10.91 -2.91 -2.31
C TYR A 97 -10.68 -4.41 -2.43
N PHE A 98 -10.43 -4.85 -3.65
CA PHE A 98 -10.03 -6.21 -3.95
C PHE A 98 -8.99 -6.23 -5.07
N TRP A 99 -8.20 -7.30 -5.14
CA TRP A 99 -7.28 -7.56 -6.24
C TRP A 99 -7.14 -9.06 -6.48
N PRO A 100 -6.91 -9.48 -7.75
CA PRO A 100 -6.54 -10.85 -8.05
C PRO A 100 -5.09 -11.15 -7.60
N PRO A 101 -4.66 -12.43 -7.66
CA PRO A 101 -3.25 -12.78 -7.52
C PRO A 101 -2.37 -11.96 -8.47
N HIS A 102 -1.14 -11.68 -8.04
CA HIS A 102 -0.22 -10.88 -8.85
C HIS A 102 0.13 -11.59 -10.16
N SER A 103 0.41 -10.82 -11.22
CA SER A 103 0.67 -11.36 -12.56
C SER A 103 1.94 -12.20 -12.66
N GLY A 104 2.83 -12.11 -11.66
CA GLY A 104 4.15 -12.73 -11.69
C GLY A 104 5.19 -11.91 -12.45
N ASN A 105 4.81 -10.79 -13.08
CA ASN A 105 5.75 -9.85 -13.69
C ASN A 105 6.25 -8.86 -12.62
N PRO A 106 7.55 -8.86 -12.25
CA PRO A 106 8.07 -7.98 -11.21
C PRO A 106 7.83 -6.49 -11.45
N GLN A 107 7.63 -6.09 -12.70
CA GLN A 107 7.38 -4.72 -13.11
C GLN A 107 5.93 -4.26 -12.93
N ASP A 108 4.99 -5.19 -12.73
CA ASP A 108 3.60 -4.86 -12.52
C ASP A 108 3.32 -4.57 -11.04
N LEU A 109 2.53 -3.52 -10.78
CA LEU A 109 1.94 -3.30 -9.46
C LEU A 109 0.73 -4.22 -9.25
N LEU A 110 0.27 -4.36 -8.00
CA LEU A 110 -1.00 -5.05 -7.71
C LEU A 110 -2.16 -4.39 -8.47
N ASN A 111 -3.06 -5.21 -9.03
CA ASN A 111 -4.26 -4.74 -9.73
C ASN A 111 -5.41 -4.50 -8.73
N ILE A 112 -5.28 -3.46 -7.91
CA ILE A 112 -6.24 -3.05 -6.89
C ILE A 112 -7.42 -2.31 -7.50
N GLN A 113 -8.62 -2.78 -7.19
CA GLN A 113 -9.87 -2.24 -7.68
C GLN A 113 -10.84 -2.00 -6.52
N GLN A 114 -11.67 -0.96 -6.66
CA GLN A 114 -12.74 -0.70 -5.69
C GLN A 114 -13.82 -1.78 -5.83
N LEU A 115 -14.20 -2.40 -4.71
CA LEU A 115 -15.28 -3.38 -4.68
C LEU A 115 -16.59 -2.70 -5.04
N LYS A 116 -17.41 -3.37 -5.85
CA LYS A 116 -18.74 -2.93 -6.25
C LYS A 116 -19.80 -3.91 -5.76
N ASP A 117 -20.97 -3.39 -5.39
CA ASP A 117 -22.13 -4.20 -5.03
C ASP A 117 -22.79 -4.83 -6.27
N THR A 118 -23.89 -5.55 -6.05
CA THR A 118 -24.63 -6.24 -7.13
C THR A 118 -25.19 -5.29 -8.18
N ASP A 119 -25.43 -4.03 -7.80
CA ASP A 119 -25.97 -2.97 -8.65
C ASP A 119 -24.86 -2.17 -9.37
N GLY A 120 -23.59 -2.53 -9.12
CA GLY A 120 -22.41 -1.89 -9.70
C GLY A 120 -22.00 -0.60 -8.99
N ASN A 121 -22.58 -0.29 -7.83
CA ASN A 121 -22.19 0.86 -7.03
C ASN A 121 -20.95 0.53 -6.19
N PRO A 122 -20.04 1.49 -5.98
CA PRO A 122 -18.87 1.29 -5.13
C PRO A 122 -19.30 1.00 -3.67
N VAL A 123 -18.68 -0.02 -3.06
CA VAL A 123 -18.90 -0.40 -1.66
C VAL A 123 -18.25 0.63 -0.75
N VAL A 124 -19.00 1.69 -0.47
CA VAL A 124 -18.58 2.83 0.36
C VAL A 124 -19.70 3.20 1.32
N LYS A 125 -19.35 3.48 2.57
CA LYS A 125 -20.28 4.02 3.58
C LYS A 125 -19.63 5.19 4.30
N LYS A 126 -20.41 6.25 4.51
CA LYS A 126 -19.99 7.45 5.24
C LYS A 126 -20.81 7.59 6.52
N ILE A 127 -20.15 8.01 7.59
CA ILE A 127 -20.77 8.42 8.86
C ILE A 127 -20.19 9.77 9.31
N SER A 128 -20.92 10.46 10.17
CA SER A 128 -20.55 11.75 10.79
C SER A 128 -20.64 11.61 12.31
N PRO A 129 -19.90 12.38 13.12
CA PRO A 129 -19.35 13.71 12.81
C PRO A 129 -17.85 13.78 12.47
N GLY A 130 -17.12 12.68 12.55
CA GLY A 130 -15.66 12.65 12.42
C GLY A 130 -15.00 12.16 13.71
N LEU A 131 -13.86 11.49 13.57
CA LEU A 131 -13.17 10.84 14.70
C LEU A 131 -12.65 11.86 15.72
N ASP A 132 -12.31 13.08 15.28
CA ASP A 132 -11.80 14.14 16.13
C ASP A 132 -12.80 14.64 17.18
N LYS A 133 -14.10 14.38 17.00
CA LYS A 133 -15.14 14.80 17.95
C LYS A 133 -15.17 13.99 19.24
N PHE A 134 -14.46 12.88 19.27
CA PHE A 134 -14.37 11.99 20.43
C PHE A 134 -13.19 12.34 21.35
N GLY A 135 -12.53 13.49 21.16
CA GLY A 135 -11.42 13.92 22.01
C GLY A 135 -11.76 14.06 23.50
N SER A 136 -13.03 14.35 23.83
CA SER A 136 -13.50 14.41 25.23
C SER A 136 -13.95 13.06 25.80
N ASN A 137 -14.19 12.07 24.94
CA ASN A 137 -14.58 10.71 25.32
C ASN A 137 -13.97 9.68 24.35
N PRO A 138 -12.66 9.39 24.47
CA PRO A 138 -11.97 8.49 23.55
C PRO A 138 -12.54 7.08 23.50
N GLY A 139 -13.13 6.58 24.60
CA GLY A 139 -13.72 5.24 24.69
C GLY A 139 -14.96 5.00 23.81
N ALA A 140 -15.49 6.05 23.18
CA ALA A 140 -16.60 5.93 22.23
C ALA A 140 -16.12 5.84 20.76
N ALA A 141 -14.80 5.89 20.51
CA ALA A 141 -14.25 5.87 19.16
C ALA A 141 -14.54 4.54 18.44
N SER A 142 -14.38 3.40 19.12
CA SER A 142 -14.67 2.08 18.56
C SER A 142 -16.14 1.89 18.21
N GLU A 143 -17.05 2.35 19.08
CA GLU A 143 -18.50 2.32 18.81
C GLU A 143 -18.88 3.18 17.59
N TYR A 144 -18.23 4.32 17.42
CA TYR A 144 -18.43 5.19 16.27
C TYR A 144 -17.98 4.53 14.95
N ILE A 145 -16.86 3.79 14.95
CA ILE A 145 -16.33 3.14 13.75
C ILE A 145 -17.03 1.80 13.42
N ARG A 146 -17.58 1.10 14.42
CA ARG A 146 -18.22 -0.21 14.27
C ARG A 146 -19.19 -0.32 13.08
N PRO A 147 -20.11 0.64 12.82
CA PRO A 147 -21.05 0.54 11.70
C PRO A 147 -20.40 0.55 10.31
N LEU A 148 -19.16 1.02 10.19
CA LEU A 148 -18.37 0.97 8.96
C LEU A 148 -17.73 -0.41 8.76
N LEU A 149 -17.22 -0.99 9.84
CA LEU A 149 -16.61 -2.33 9.82
C LEU A 149 -17.65 -3.42 9.58
N GLU A 150 -18.82 -3.32 10.21
CA GLU A 150 -19.95 -4.22 9.96
C GLU A 150 -20.41 -4.16 8.50
N PHE A 151 -20.46 -2.94 7.94
CA PHE A 151 -20.79 -2.74 6.53
C PHE A 151 -19.75 -3.44 5.64
N ALA A 152 -18.45 -3.18 5.82
CA ALA A 152 -17.40 -3.83 5.03
C ALA A 152 -17.45 -5.37 5.16
N LYS A 153 -17.58 -5.88 6.38
CA LYS A 153 -17.70 -7.32 6.68
C LYS A 153 -18.84 -7.99 5.92
N SER A 154 -19.95 -7.28 5.69
CA SER A 154 -21.11 -7.83 4.98
C SER A 154 -20.89 -8.06 3.47
N TYR A 155 -19.91 -7.39 2.87
CA TYR A 155 -19.58 -7.54 1.44
C TYR A 155 -18.39 -8.48 1.17
N ILE A 156 -17.55 -8.72 2.17
CA ILE A 156 -16.38 -9.59 2.03
C ILE A 156 -16.78 -11.02 2.41
N PRO A 157 -16.50 -12.05 1.61
CA PRO A 157 -16.86 -13.41 1.96
C PRO A 157 -16.14 -13.88 3.23
N GLN A 158 -16.83 -14.66 4.06
CA GLN A 158 -16.38 -15.01 5.41
C GLN A 158 -14.99 -15.68 5.44
N GLN A 159 -14.68 -16.52 4.45
CA GLN A 159 -13.39 -17.20 4.37
C GLN A 159 -12.20 -16.23 4.17
N HIS A 160 -12.45 -15.02 3.63
CA HIS A 160 -11.40 -14.03 3.38
C HIS A 160 -11.21 -13.04 4.54
N HIS A 161 -12.06 -13.07 5.59
CA HIS A 161 -11.95 -12.11 6.70
C HIS A 161 -10.57 -12.15 7.37
N LYS A 162 -10.04 -13.36 7.60
CA LYS A 162 -8.74 -13.58 8.28
C LYS A 162 -7.51 -13.18 7.48
N GLU A 163 -7.67 -12.87 6.20
CA GLU A 163 -6.58 -12.39 5.33
C GLU A 163 -6.81 -10.96 4.82
N THR A 164 -7.99 -10.39 5.10
CA THR A 164 -8.34 -9.03 4.68
C THR A 164 -7.58 -8.02 5.53
N LEU A 165 -6.78 -7.16 4.88
CA LEU A 165 -6.06 -6.08 5.54
C LEU A 165 -7.01 -4.97 5.96
N LEU A 166 -6.90 -4.46 7.19
CA LEU A 166 -7.63 -3.28 7.66
C LEU A 166 -6.68 -2.12 7.95
N TYR A 167 -6.97 -0.93 7.42
CA TYR A 167 -6.30 0.33 7.77
C TYR A 167 -7.33 1.36 8.24
N ILE A 168 -7.08 2.00 9.38
CA ILE A 168 -7.85 3.14 9.88
C ILE A 168 -6.93 4.34 9.96
N LEU A 169 -7.10 5.26 9.02
CA LEU A 169 -6.14 6.33 8.77
C LEU A 169 -6.86 7.67 8.96
N ALA A 170 -6.45 8.42 9.98
CA ALA A 170 -7.04 9.70 10.31
C ALA A 170 -6.24 10.88 9.78
N THR A 171 -6.94 11.94 9.35
CA THR A 171 -6.35 13.06 8.62
C THR A 171 -6.36 14.36 9.43
N ALA A 172 -6.61 15.52 8.78
CA ALA A 172 -6.46 16.85 9.37
C ALA A 172 -7.26 17.08 10.67
N GLY A 173 -8.41 16.43 10.85
CA GLY A 173 -9.21 16.57 12.07
C GLY A 173 -8.48 16.10 13.32
N MET A 174 -7.91 14.89 13.26
CA MET A 174 -7.13 14.33 14.36
C MET A 174 -5.81 15.07 14.57
N ARG A 175 -5.16 15.55 13.49
CA ARG A 175 -3.93 16.37 13.56
C ARG A 175 -4.11 17.67 14.37
N MET A 176 -5.33 18.16 14.54
CA MET A 176 -5.65 19.36 15.32
C MET A 176 -5.84 19.09 16.82
N LEU A 177 -5.91 17.82 17.25
CA LEU A 177 -6.01 17.45 18.66
C LEU A 177 -4.63 17.35 19.30
N ASP A 178 -4.58 17.45 20.62
CA ASP A 178 -3.34 17.17 21.37
C ASP A 178 -2.90 15.71 21.21
N GLU A 179 -1.59 15.46 21.15
CA GLU A 179 -1.03 14.12 20.90
C GLU A 179 -1.52 13.06 21.89
N MET A 180 -1.69 13.43 23.16
CA MET A 180 -2.23 12.52 24.19
C MET A 180 -3.67 12.10 23.88
N VAL A 181 -4.48 13.03 23.36
CA VAL A 181 -5.88 12.77 22.98
C VAL A 181 -5.93 11.93 21.71
N GLN A 182 -5.07 12.24 20.72
CA GLN A 182 -4.93 11.42 19.51
C GLN A 182 -4.62 9.97 19.89
N LYS A 183 -3.62 9.77 20.75
CA LYS A 183 -3.21 8.45 21.23
C LYS A 183 -4.34 7.72 21.95
N ALA A 184 -5.03 8.37 22.88
CA ALA A 184 -6.13 7.74 23.61
C ALA A 184 -7.25 7.22 22.69
N ILE A 185 -7.56 7.96 21.62
CA ILE A 185 -8.54 7.53 20.60
C ILE A 185 -8.01 6.34 19.79
N LEU A 186 -6.75 6.37 19.37
CA LEU A 186 -6.16 5.25 18.61
C LEU A 186 -6.01 3.99 19.45
N ASP A 187 -5.64 4.12 20.73
CA ASP A 187 -5.48 3.01 21.67
C ASP A 187 -6.83 2.30 21.91
N ASP A 188 -7.94 3.04 21.97
CA ASP A 188 -9.30 2.48 22.04
C ASP A 188 -9.59 1.60 20.81
N LEU A 189 -9.39 2.15 19.61
CA LEU A 189 -9.58 1.43 18.34
C LEU A 189 -8.70 0.17 18.24
N GLN A 190 -7.42 0.29 18.62
CA GLN A 190 -6.47 -0.82 18.61
C GLN A 190 -6.85 -1.92 19.59
N THR A 191 -7.48 -1.56 20.71
CA THR A 191 -7.83 -2.51 21.77
C THR A 191 -9.12 -3.26 21.46
N ASP A 192 -10.14 -2.59 20.94
CA ASP A 192 -11.48 -3.16 20.83
C ASP A 192 -11.79 -3.78 19.46
N ILE A 193 -11.29 -3.21 18.37
CA ILE A 193 -11.59 -3.73 17.03
C ILE A 193 -11.12 -5.18 16.83
N PRO A 194 -9.90 -5.60 17.24
CA PRO A 194 -9.45 -6.99 17.09
C PRO A 194 -10.25 -8.00 17.92
N LYS A 195 -11.04 -7.57 18.92
CA LYS A 195 -11.91 -8.46 19.70
C LYS A 195 -13.22 -8.79 18.97
N GLU A 196 -13.65 -7.90 18.07
CA GLU A 196 -14.94 -7.99 17.37
C GLU A 196 -14.80 -8.43 15.90
N PHE A 197 -13.63 -8.18 15.28
CA PHE A 197 -13.39 -8.40 13.85
C PHE A 197 -12.11 -9.21 13.61
N ASP A 198 -12.22 -10.24 12.78
CA ASP A 198 -11.12 -11.16 12.42
C ASP A 198 -10.20 -10.62 11.30
N PHE A 199 -10.21 -9.32 11.02
CA PHE A 199 -9.37 -8.73 9.97
C PHE A 199 -7.89 -8.71 10.37
N VAL A 200 -6.99 -8.67 9.37
CA VAL A 200 -5.54 -8.56 9.61
C VAL A 200 -5.21 -7.15 10.06
N ILE A 201 -4.75 -7.06 11.30
CA ILE A 201 -4.47 -5.82 12.02
C ILE A 201 -3.09 -5.92 12.68
N SER A 202 -2.35 -4.81 12.63
CA SER A 202 -1.06 -4.56 13.27
C SER A 202 -1.06 -3.14 13.84
N GLU A 203 -0.10 -2.81 14.71
CA GLU A 203 -0.03 -1.49 15.35
C GLU A 203 -0.04 -0.33 14.32
N ASN A 204 0.67 -0.49 13.20
CA ASN A 204 0.78 0.52 12.13
C ASN A 204 -0.49 0.63 11.24
N ASN A 205 -1.55 -0.11 11.55
CA ASN A 205 -2.82 -0.01 10.83
C ASN A 205 -3.73 1.12 11.36
N PHE A 206 -3.47 1.65 12.56
CA PHE A 206 -4.21 2.77 13.13
C PHE A 206 -3.28 3.97 13.29
N GLU A 207 -3.45 4.98 12.45
CA GLU A 207 -2.46 6.05 12.35
C GLU A 207 -3.14 7.40 12.07
N VAL A 208 -2.66 8.45 12.73
CA VAL A 208 -2.89 9.83 12.27
C VAL A 208 -1.85 10.14 11.21
N ILE A 209 -2.25 10.09 9.94
CA ILE A 209 -1.31 10.31 8.85
C ILE A 209 -0.92 11.79 8.75
N SER A 210 0.35 12.02 8.45
CA SER A 210 0.83 13.36 8.11
C SER A 210 0.15 13.86 6.82
N GLY A 211 0.03 15.18 6.68
CA GLY A 211 -0.47 15.77 5.43
C GLY A 211 0.43 15.45 4.22
N LYS A 212 1.72 15.15 4.48
CA LYS A 212 2.66 14.66 3.48
C LYS A 212 2.26 13.27 2.98
N GLN A 213 1.98 12.32 3.88
CA GLN A 213 1.48 10.99 3.51
C GLN A 213 0.14 11.09 2.75
N GLU A 214 -0.79 11.91 3.24
CA GLU A 214 -2.10 12.13 2.60
C GLU A 214 -1.96 12.57 1.14
N GLY A 215 -1.09 13.56 0.85
CA GLY A 215 -0.85 14.01 -0.52
C GLY A 215 -0.03 13.05 -1.38
N ILE A 216 0.91 12.29 -0.80
CA ILE A 216 1.60 11.20 -1.53
C ILE A 216 0.59 10.13 -1.94
N TYR A 217 -0.28 9.72 -1.03
CA TYR A 217 -1.29 8.70 -1.31
C TYR A 217 -2.31 9.17 -2.34
N ALA A 218 -2.72 10.45 -2.30
CA ALA A 218 -3.54 11.04 -3.35
C ALA A 218 -2.82 11.01 -4.72
N TRP A 219 -1.54 11.40 -4.75
CA TRP A 219 -0.74 11.38 -5.97
C TRP A 219 -0.57 9.98 -6.56
N ILE A 220 -0.34 8.96 -5.70
CA ILE A 220 -0.28 7.56 -6.11
C ILE A 220 -1.60 7.11 -6.70
N ALA A 221 -2.72 7.38 -6.01
CA ALA A 221 -4.05 6.95 -6.47
C ALA A 221 -4.38 7.48 -7.87
N VAL A 222 -4.10 8.76 -8.13
CA VAL A 222 -4.36 9.41 -9.42
C VAL A 222 -3.51 8.81 -10.53
N ASN A 223 -2.21 8.72 -10.31
CA ASN A 223 -1.28 8.19 -11.30
C ASN A 223 -1.51 6.70 -11.57
N TYR A 224 -1.95 5.96 -10.55
CA TYR A 224 -2.38 4.57 -10.71
C TYR A 224 -3.64 4.45 -11.59
N LEU A 225 -4.68 5.23 -11.29
CA LEU A 225 -5.94 5.21 -12.06
C LEU A 225 -5.76 5.69 -13.50
N LEU A 226 -4.81 6.59 -13.75
CA LEU A 226 -4.42 7.07 -15.08
C LEU A 226 -3.37 6.17 -15.77
N GLN A 227 -3.01 5.02 -15.18
CA GLN A 227 -2.04 4.07 -15.72
C GLN A 227 -0.65 4.67 -16.01
N LYS A 228 -0.25 5.67 -15.21
CA LYS A 228 1.05 6.35 -15.32
C LYS A 228 2.22 5.55 -14.74
N PHE A 229 1.92 4.50 -13.99
CA PHE A 229 2.91 3.54 -13.49
C PHE A 229 3.10 2.33 -14.43
N GLY A 230 2.40 2.29 -15.56
CA GLY A 230 2.63 1.26 -16.58
C GLY A 230 3.92 1.50 -17.37
N HIS A 231 4.40 0.45 -18.01
CA HIS A 231 5.61 0.46 -18.82
C HIS A 231 5.27 0.46 -20.31
N GLY A 232 6.14 1.07 -21.13
CA GLY A 232 5.96 1.17 -22.59
C GLY A 232 5.33 2.48 -23.08
N GLU A 233 5.46 2.70 -24.39
CA GLU A 233 5.23 4.00 -25.06
C GLU A 233 3.79 4.28 -25.48
N GLU A 234 2.88 3.29 -25.39
CA GLU A 234 1.52 3.45 -25.92
C GLU A 234 0.70 4.45 -25.07
N ASP A 235 0.17 5.47 -25.77
CA ASP A 235 -0.85 6.45 -25.33
C ASP A 235 -0.50 7.44 -24.19
N HIS A 236 0.77 7.55 -23.77
CA HIS A 236 1.17 8.52 -22.73
C HIS A 236 2.43 9.32 -23.07
N PRO A 237 2.46 10.64 -22.79
CA PRO A 237 3.69 11.42 -22.87
C PRO A 237 4.79 10.82 -22.00
N LEU A 238 6.02 10.80 -22.50
CA LEU A 238 7.20 10.31 -21.77
C LEU A 238 7.98 11.46 -21.15
N VAL A 239 8.70 11.16 -20.06
CA VAL A 239 9.60 12.10 -19.40
C VAL A 239 10.92 11.41 -19.05
N ALA A 240 12.02 12.15 -19.20
CA ALA A 240 13.36 11.76 -18.77
C ALA A 240 13.53 12.06 -17.28
N VAL A 241 14.01 11.09 -16.51
CA VAL A 241 14.18 11.13 -15.05
C VAL A 241 15.64 10.82 -14.70
N GLU A 242 16.26 11.70 -13.93
CA GLU A 242 17.64 11.55 -13.45
C GLU A 242 17.66 10.78 -12.12
N ILE A 243 17.97 9.49 -12.13
CA ILE A 243 17.98 8.65 -10.91
C ILE A 243 19.32 8.77 -10.16
N PRO A 244 19.35 8.80 -8.82
CA PRO A 244 20.60 8.79 -8.05
C PRO A 244 21.42 7.52 -8.27
N GLY A 245 22.73 7.67 -8.50
CA GLY A 245 23.68 6.55 -8.55
C GLY A 245 23.86 5.87 -9.91
N ASP A 246 23.07 6.24 -10.92
CA ASP A 246 23.33 5.89 -12.31
C ASP A 246 24.29 6.93 -12.95
N ASP A 247 24.90 6.60 -14.07
CA ASP A 247 25.63 7.52 -14.96
C ASP A 247 24.59 8.46 -15.65
N SER A 248 23.69 9.03 -14.86
CA SER A 248 22.38 9.64 -15.20
C SER A 248 22.50 10.87 -16.08
N LYS A 249 23.72 11.40 -16.25
CA LYS A 249 24.03 12.44 -17.24
C LYS A 249 24.19 11.90 -18.66
N LYS A 250 24.41 10.60 -18.85
CA LYS A 250 24.59 9.96 -20.16
C LYS A 250 23.33 9.25 -20.66
N ASN A 251 22.58 8.58 -19.78
CA ASN A 251 21.34 7.86 -20.12
C ASN A 251 20.26 8.14 -19.07
N PRO A 252 19.38 9.15 -19.25
CA PRO A 252 18.27 9.35 -18.32
C PRO A 252 17.26 8.21 -18.42
N HIS A 253 16.65 7.85 -17.29
CA HIS A 253 15.59 6.85 -17.26
C HIS A 253 14.31 7.43 -17.89
N ILE A 254 13.71 6.73 -18.85
CA ILE A 254 12.51 7.21 -19.56
C ILE A 254 11.29 6.44 -19.05
N ARG A 255 10.27 7.17 -18.59
CA ARG A 255 8.99 6.58 -18.19
C ARG A 255 7.81 7.50 -18.53
N ARG A 256 6.59 6.99 -18.36
CA ARG A 256 5.37 7.78 -18.55
C ARG A 256 5.36 8.98 -17.61
N ARG A 257 5.02 10.15 -18.16
CA ARG A 257 4.90 11.39 -17.41
C ARG A 257 3.71 11.28 -16.46
N THR A 258 4.01 11.38 -15.17
CA THR A 258 3.00 11.46 -14.11
C THR A 258 2.27 12.80 -14.16
N VAL A 259 1.17 12.88 -13.42
CA VAL A 259 0.40 14.12 -13.24
C VAL A 259 0.56 14.62 -11.82
N GLY A 260 0.49 15.94 -11.65
CA GLY A 260 0.40 16.57 -10.34
C GLY A 260 -1.01 16.49 -9.77
N ILE A 261 -1.13 16.70 -8.47
CA ILE A 261 -2.42 16.73 -7.77
C ILE A 261 -2.50 17.97 -6.89
N ILE A 262 -3.72 18.47 -6.73
CA ILE A 262 -4.08 19.42 -5.68
C ILE A 262 -5.36 18.91 -5.02
N ASP A 263 -5.31 18.64 -3.72
CA ASP A 263 -6.49 18.23 -2.96
C ASP A 263 -6.82 19.31 -1.93
N MET A 264 -8.02 19.88 -2.00
CA MET A 264 -8.49 20.87 -1.03
C MET A 264 -9.62 20.26 -0.23
N GLY A 265 -9.29 19.76 0.96
CA GLY A 265 -10.25 19.28 1.93
C GLY A 265 -10.87 20.41 2.76
N GLY A 266 -11.57 20.03 3.83
CA GLY A 266 -12.14 21.00 4.77
C GLY A 266 -11.12 21.65 5.71
N GLY A 267 -10.12 20.88 6.16
CA GLY A 267 -9.15 21.31 7.18
C GLY A 267 -7.75 21.62 6.66
N SER A 268 -7.36 21.07 5.51
CA SER A 268 -6.06 21.31 4.88
C SER A 268 -6.17 21.25 3.37
N MET A 269 -5.08 21.67 2.71
CA MET A 269 -4.89 21.50 1.28
C MET A 269 -3.52 20.90 1.01
N GLN A 270 -3.41 20.01 0.04
CA GLN A 270 -2.19 19.35 -0.38
C GLN A 270 -1.91 19.64 -1.86
N ILE A 271 -0.63 19.76 -2.22
CA ILE A 271 -0.16 19.77 -3.61
C ILE A 271 1.02 18.83 -3.74
N ALA A 272 1.00 17.97 -4.75
CA ALA A 272 2.09 17.03 -5.01
C ALA A 272 2.37 16.86 -6.51
N TYR A 273 3.63 16.81 -6.90
CA TYR A 273 4.04 16.53 -8.28
C TYR A 273 5.47 15.98 -8.35
N GLU A 274 5.76 15.19 -9.37
CA GLU A 274 7.05 14.55 -9.57
C GLU A 274 8.14 15.56 -9.93
N ILE A 275 9.35 15.34 -9.39
CA ILE A 275 10.56 16.10 -9.71
C ILE A 275 11.54 15.17 -10.44
N THR A 276 11.81 15.49 -11.69
CA THR A 276 12.57 14.60 -12.58
C THR A 276 14.06 14.95 -12.69
N SER A 277 14.45 16.20 -12.40
CA SER A 277 15.85 16.65 -12.42
C SER A 277 16.50 16.61 -11.04
N GLN A 278 17.73 16.10 -10.98
CA GLN A 278 18.57 16.07 -9.79
C GLN A 278 18.88 17.48 -9.27
N ILE A 279 19.06 18.46 -10.15
CA ILE A 279 19.34 19.86 -9.76
C ILE A 279 18.18 20.42 -8.93
N GLN A 280 16.94 20.14 -9.34
CA GLN A 280 15.77 20.56 -8.57
C GLN A 280 15.65 19.79 -7.25
N VAL A 281 15.95 18.49 -7.25
CA VAL A 281 15.95 17.68 -6.02
C VAL A 281 16.93 18.22 -4.99
N ASP A 282 18.14 18.60 -5.40
CA ASP A 282 19.16 19.17 -4.51
C ASP A 282 18.74 20.56 -3.97
N ASP A 283 17.87 21.26 -4.69
CA ASP A 283 17.31 22.55 -4.29
C ASP A 283 16.09 22.42 -3.33
N ILE A 284 15.44 21.26 -3.27
CA ILE A 284 14.25 21.09 -2.43
C ILE A 284 14.64 20.76 -0.98
N PRO A 285 14.12 21.49 0.02
CA PRO A 285 14.25 21.09 1.42
C PRO A 285 13.69 19.67 1.67
N LYS A 286 14.46 18.80 2.33
CA LYS A 286 14.09 17.39 2.60
C LYS A 286 12.66 17.19 3.14
N PRO A 287 12.11 18.04 4.04
CA PRO A 287 10.73 17.87 4.50
C PRO A 287 9.69 17.91 3.37
N LEU A 288 9.95 18.67 2.30
CA LEU A 288 9.07 18.88 1.15
C LEU A 288 9.29 17.88 0.01
N LEU A 289 10.30 17.01 0.11
CA LEU A 289 10.59 15.97 -0.87
C LEU A 289 10.26 14.60 -0.30
N ALA A 290 9.48 13.81 -1.03
CA ALA A 290 9.25 12.40 -0.74
C ALA A 290 9.97 11.56 -1.78
N GLU A 291 10.81 10.62 -1.31
CA GLU A 291 11.42 9.59 -2.14
C GLU A 291 10.88 8.24 -1.70
N PHE A 292 10.24 7.51 -2.61
CA PHE A 292 9.64 6.22 -2.33
C PHE A 292 9.63 5.33 -3.56
N ASN A 293 9.60 4.02 -3.33
CA ASN A 293 9.54 3.01 -4.36
C ASN A 293 8.19 2.30 -4.29
N LEU A 294 7.47 2.19 -5.42
CA LEU A 294 6.23 1.41 -5.51
C LEU A 294 6.47 -0.05 -5.92
N GLY A 295 7.65 -0.36 -6.43
CA GLY A 295 8.09 -1.71 -6.75
C GLY A 295 8.18 -2.60 -5.52
N CYS A 296 8.01 -3.90 -5.75
CA CYS A 296 8.07 -4.91 -4.71
C CYS A 296 9.49 -5.12 -4.17
N HIS A 297 10.52 -4.83 -4.98
CA HIS A 297 11.92 -4.84 -4.57
C HIS A 297 12.43 -3.42 -4.33
N ASN A 298 13.27 -3.21 -3.31
CA ASN A 298 13.85 -1.88 -3.06
C ASN A 298 14.81 -1.43 -4.16
N SER A 299 15.38 -2.37 -4.93
CA SER A 299 16.28 -2.10 -6.05
C SER A 299 15.56 -1.77 -7.37
N ASP A 300 14.22 -1.78 -7.38
CA ASP A 300 13.44 -1.47 -8.56
C ASP A 300 13.49 0.03 -8.87
N ILE A 301 14.24 0.40 -9.90
CA ILE A 301 14.43 1.80 -10.27
C ILE A 301 13.26 2.36 -11.09
N GLU A 302 12.45 1.49 -11.73
CA GLU A 302 11.37 1.93 -12.64
C GLU A 302 10.25 2.61 -11.84
N HIS A 303 10.02 2.10 -10.63
CA HIS A 303 9.01 2.59 -9.69
C HIS A 303 9.56 3.47 -8.57
N LEU A 304 10.80 3.98 -8.70
CA LEU A 304 11.37 4.96 -7.76
C LEU A 304 10.91 6.38 -8.13
N TYR A 305 10.14 7.02 -7.25
CA TYR A 305 9.59 8.36 -7.46
C TYR A 305 10.13 9.35 -6.45
N ARG A 306 10.43 10.56 -6.94
CA ARG A 306 10.75 11.73 -6.13
C ARG A 306 9.67 12.76 -6.35
N VAL A 307 8.90 13.04 -5.31
CA VAL A 307 7.68 13.86 -5.38
C VAL A 307 7.86 15.05 -4.46
N TYR A 308 7.77 16.26 -5.01
CA TYR A 308 7.55 17.44 -4.20
C TYR A 308 6.15 17.34 -3.61
N ILE A 309 6.04 17.56 -2.31
CA ILE A 309 4.78 17.47 -1.57
C ILE A 309 4.79 18.48 -0.45
N THR A 310 3.71 19.25 -0.36
CA THR A 310 3.44 20.08 0.80
C THR A 310 1.97 20.01 1.19
N SER A 311 1.72 20.19 2.49
CA SER A 311 0.38 20.24 3.07
C SER A 311 0.23 21.54 3.84
N PHE A 312 -0.76 22.33 3.47
CA PHE A 312 -1.13 23.58 4.12
C PHE A 312 -2.28 23.33 5.10
N LEU A 313 -1.95 23.10 6.36
CA LEU A 313 -2.95 22.98 7.44
C LEU A 313 -3.68 24.32 7.62
N GLU A 314 -4.99 24.26 7.83
CA GLU A 314 -5.92 25.41 7.87
C GLU A 314 -6.21 26.12 6.54
N PHE A 315 -5.64 25.65 5.43
CA PHE A 315 -5.95 26.18 4.08
C PHE A 315 -7.06 25.39 3.38
N GLY A 316 -7.61 24.37 4.02
CA GLY A 316 -8.85 23.73 3.57
C GLY A 316 -10.02 24.73 3.60
N ALA A 317 -11.03 24.54 2.74
CA ALA A 317 -12.04 25.57 2.48
C ALA A 317 -12.83 25.97 3.74
N ASN A 318 -13.14 25.03 4.64
CA ASN A 318 -13.89 25.35 5.86
C ASN A 318 -13.02 26.11 6.86
N LYS A 319 -11.75 25.73 7.03
CA LYS A 319 -10.83 26.47 7.90
C LYS A 319 -10.46 27.84 7.35
N ALA A 320 -10.37 27.97 6.02
CA ALA A 320 -10.24 29.27 5.39
C ALA A 320 -11.46 30.16 5.69
N ARG A 321 -12.68 29.60 5.70
CA ARG A 321 -13.89 30.32 6.09
C ARG A 321 -13.86 30.77 7.54
N ASP A 322 -13.48 29.88 8.46
CA ASP A 322 -13.32 30.22 9.89
C ASP A 322 -12.38 31.43 10.07
N ARG A 323 -11.19 31.39 9.44
CA ARG A 323 -10.19 32.49 9.52
C ARG A 323 -10.70 33.78 8.87
N TYR A 324 -11.48 33.67 7.80
CA TYR A 324 -12.08 34.82 7.14
C TYR A 324 -13.12 35.53 8.02
N GLU A 325 -13.98 34.76 8.69
CA GLU A 325 -14.94 35.31 9.66
C GLU A 325 -14.23 36.02 10.82
N GLU A 326 -13.18 35.42 11.37
CA GLU A 326 -12.34 36.05 12.41
C GLU A 326 -11.72 37.37 11.91
N GLN A 327 -11.23 37.42 10.66
CA GLN A 327 -10.70 38.64 10.05
C GLN A 327 -11.78 39.73 9.91
N LEU A 328 -12.98 39.38 9.46
CA LEU A 328 -14.09 40.33 9.31
C LEU A 328 -14.53 40.92 10.66
N VAL A 329 -14.65 40.07 11.69
CA VAL A 329 -14.99 40.51 13.06
C VAL A 329 -13.92 41.47 13.58
N LYS A 330 -12.64 41.11 13.45
CA LYS A 330 -11.52 41.97 13.87
C LYS A 330 -11.53 43.32 13.17
N SER A 331 -11.71 43.34 11.84
CA SER A 331 -11.79 44.59 11.07
C SER A 331 -12.97 45.46 11.49
N THR A 332 -14.14 44.87 11.75
CA THR A 332 -15.33 45.61 12.17
C THR A 332 -15.16 46.21 13.57
N SER A 333 -14.62 45.43 14.51
CA SER A 333 -14.33 45.91 15.87
C SER A 333 -13.35 47.09 15.87
N LEU A 334 -12.32 47.07 15.01
CA LEU A 334 -11.39 48.19 14.86
C LEU A 334 -12.07 49.46 14.30
N LEU A 335 -13.01 49.31 13.35
CA LEU A 335 -13.79 50.43 12.81
C LEU A 335 -14.75 51.03 13.85
N MET A 336 -15.33 50.20 14.71
CA MET A 336 -16.22 50.65 15.79
C MET A 336 -15.47 51.37 16.92
N GLN A 337 -14.19 51.06 17.12
CA GLN A 337 -13.32 51.72 18.11
C GLN A 337 -12.68 53.02 17.58
N SER A 338 -12.88 53.36 16.30
CA SER A 338 -12.33 54.58 15.70
C SER A 338 -12.99 55.84 16.28
N PRO A 339 -12.24 56.91 16.60
CA PRO A 339 -12.80 58.17 17.14
C PRO A 339 -13.84 58.85 16.23
N LEU A 340 -13.87 58.50 14.94
CA LEU A 340 -14.80 59.07 13.94
C LEU A 340 -16.23 58.50 14.04
N THR A 341 -16.42 57.34 14.66
CA THR A 341 -17.71 56.64 14.78
C THR A 341 -18.36 56.82 16.16
N SER A 342 -17.68 57.45 17.12
CA SER A 342 -18.12 57.60 18.52
C SER A 342 -19.23 58.63 18.73
N LEU A 343 -19.62 59.40 17.70
CA LEU A 343 -20.63 60.46 17.83
C LEU A 343 -22.08 59.95 17.92
N ASN A 344 -22.37 58.65 17.72
CA ASN A 344 -23.74 58.11 17.69
C ASN A 344 -23.88 56.67 18.28
N ALA A 345 -23.12 56.30 19.30
CA ALA A 345 -23.20 54.96 19.89
C ALA A 345 -24.14 54.90 21.11
N THR A 346 -25.44 55.09 20.89
CA THR A 346 -26.50 54.58 21.77
C THR A 346 -27.12 53.36 21.11
N LYS A 347 -26.53 52.17 21.25
CA LYS A 347 -27.19 50.92 20.89
C LYS A 347 -26.62 49.73 21.66
N GLU A 348 -27.55 49.03 22.30
CA GLU A 348 -27.46 47.68 22.89
C GLU A 348 -26.37 46.77 22.25
N PRO A 349 -25.58 46.06 23.07
CA PRO A 349 -24.41 45.28 22.61
C PRO A 349 -24.75 43.92 21.97
N SER A 350 -25.98 43.69 21.50
CA SER A 350 -26.46 42.32 21.23
C SER A 350 -26.45 41.85 19.76
N LYS A 351 -26.16 42.71 18.76
CA LYS A 351 -26.06 42.24 17.36
C LYS A 351 -25.24 43.18 16.46
N ILE A 352 -24.01 42.79 16.12
CA ILE A 352 -23.18 43.49 15.13
C ILE A 352 -23.47 42.89 13.74
N GLU A 353 -23.98 43.71 12.82
CA GLU A 353 -24.17 43.35 11.41
C GLU A 353 -22.89 43.62 10.63
N ILE A 354 -22.26 42.57 10.10
CA ILE A 354 -20.98 42.58 9.40
C ILE A 354 -21.23 42.29 7.91
N PRO A 355 -20.92 43.22 6.99
CA PRO A 355 -21.06 42.97 5.56
C PRO A 355 -20.03 41.96 5.06
N ASP A 356 -20.51 40.90 4.42
CA ASP A 356 -19.71 39.80 3.90
C ASP A 356 -19.85 39.71 2.36
N ALA A 357 -18.76 39.99 1.65
CA ALA A 357 -18.74 39.93 0.18
C ALA A 357 -18.76 38.50 -0.37
N CYS A 358 -18.36 37.53 0.46
CA CYS A 358 -18.22 36.13 0.10
C CYS A 358 -19.51 35.32 0.31
N LEU A 359 -20.62 35.96 0.69
CA LEU A 359 -21.94 35.33 0.79
C LEU A 359 -22.89 35.90 -0.27
N PRO A 360 -23.87 35.10 -0.75
CA PRO A 360 -24.92 35.59 -1.65
C PRO A 360 -25.70 36.78 -1.10
N VAL A 361 -26.23 37.63 -1.98
CA VAL A 361 -26.91 38.86 -1.60
C VAL A 361 -28.04 38.58 -0.59
N ASN A 362 -28.03 39.29 0.54
CA ASN A 362 -29.01 39.17 1.64
C ASN A 362 -29.04 37.81 2.36
N LEU A 363 -28.10 36.89 2.12
CA LEU A 363 -27.92 35.75 3.03
C LEU A 363 -27.48 36.27 4.40
N VAL A 364 -28.12 35.81 5.47
CA VAL A 364 -27.73 36.14 6.84
C VAL A 364 -27.24 34.88 7.52
N LEU A 365 -26.04 34.93 8.07
CA LEU A 365 -25.44 33.87 8.88
C LEU A 365 -25.09 34.40 10.26
N GLU A 366 -25.27 33.55 11.28
CA GLU A 366 -24.86 33.86 12.65
C GLU A 366 -23.76 32.89 13.07
N SER A 367 -22.68 33.44 13.64
CA SER A 367 -21.56 32.66 14.17
C SER A 367 -21.19 33.19 15.54
N LYS A 368 -20.89 32.29 16.48
CA LYS A 368 -20.41 32.65 17.81
C LYS A 368 -18.89 32.69 17.79
N ASP A 369 -18.31 33.81 18.24
CA ASP A 369 -16.86 33.88 18.39
C ASP A 369 -16.38 33.17 19.68
N LYS A 370 -15.06 33.15 19.87
CA LYS A 370 -14.39 32.54 21.03
C LYS A 370 -14.77 33.19 22.36
N THR A 371 -15.32 34.40 22.34
CA THR A 371 -15.78 35.13 23.54
C THR A 371 -17.27 34.91 23.81
N GLY A 372 -17.97 34.18 22.93
CA GLY A 372 -19.40 33.89 23.03
C GLY A 372 -20.29 34.96 22.41
N ILE A 373 -19.74 36.00 21.78
CA ILE A 373 -20.51 37.05 21.11
C ILE A 373 -21.04 36.51 19.78
N VAL A 374 -22.32 36.76 19.52
CA VAL A 374 -22.98 36.39 18.26
C VAL A 374 -22.73 37.46 17.21
N ASN A 375 -21.97 37.11 16.18
CA ASN A 375 -21.70 37.95 15.02
C ASN A 375 -22.69 37.62 13.90
N THR A 376 -23.30 38.64 13.29
CA THR A 376 -24.25 38.46 12.18
C THR A 376 -23.62 38.90 10.88
N PHE A 377 -23.35 37.96 9.98
CA PHE A 377 -22.80 38.24 8.65
C PHE A 377 -23.93 38.41 7.64
N LYS A 378 -23.85 39.45 6.83
CA LYS A 378 -24.84 39.73 5.78
C LYS A 378 -24.19 39.81 4.42
N GLY A 379 -24.65 38.96 3.52
CA GLY A 379 -24.09 38.81 2.19
C GLY A 379 -24.34 40.01 1.28
N THR A 380 -23.28 40.49 0.62
CA THR A 380 -23.35 41.54 -0.40
C THR A 380 -23.18 41.01 -1.83
N GLY A 381 -22.75 39.75 -2.00
CA GLY A 381 -22.65 39.10 -3.31
C GLY A 381 -21.54 39.62 -4.23
N ASP A 382 -20.59 40.41 -3.72
CA ASP A 382 -19.49 40.97 -4.52
C ASP A 382 -18.31 39.99 -4.60
N TYR A 383 -18.31 39.16 -5.65
CA TYR A 383 -17.27 38.16 -5.89
C TYR A 383 -15.85 38.75 -5.96
N LEU A 384 -15.66 39.90 -6.61
CA LEU A 384 -14.33 40.48 -6.79
C LEU A 384 -13.81 41.03 -5.46
N GLN A 385 -14.67 41.71 -4.70
CA GLN A 385 -14.33 42.14 -3.35
C GLN A 385 -14.05 40.94 -2.43
N CYS A 386 -14.82 39.85 -2.56
CA CYS A 386 -14.55 38.61 -1.84
C CYS A 386 -13.14 38.10 -2.15
N GLN A 387 -12.80 37.89 -3.42
CA GLN A 387 -11.48 37.40 -3.83
C GLN A 387 -10.35 38.25 -3.27
N ASN A 388 -10.47 39.58 -3.34
CA ASN A 388 -9.47 40.51 -2.80
C ASN A 388 -9.32 40.40 -1.27
N LYS A 389 -10.43 40.25 -0.54
CA LYS A 389 -10.40 40.10 0.93
C LYS A 389 -9.82 38.76 1.39
N LEU A 390 -9.76 37.75 0.51
CA LEU A 390 -9.18 36.43 0.80
C LEU A 390 -7.66 36.37 0.56
N ILE A 391 -7.08 37.28 -0.25
CA ILE A 391 -5.63 37.30 -0.53
C ILE A 391 -4.77 37.32 0.74
N PRO A 392 -5.08 38.12 1.80
CA PRO A 392 -4.30 38.11 3.03
C PRO A 392 -4.22 36.74 3.71
N LEU A 393 -5.26 35.90 3.60
CA LEU A 393 -5.29 34.56 4.20
C LEU A 393 -4.35 33.56 3.52
N LEU A 394 -3.80 33.92 2.34
CA LEU A 394 -2.78 33.14 1.65
C LEU A 394 -1.38 33.28 2.30
N ASN A 395 -1.21 34.27 3.21
CA ASN A 395 0.05 34.56 3.90
C ASN A 395 1.24 34.76 2.94
N LEU A 396 1.03 35.44 1.81
CA LEU A 396 2.07 35.66 0.78
C LEU A 396 3.18 36.63 1.22
N THR A 397 2.98 37.38 2.31
CA THR A 397 3.97 38.31 2.85
C THR A 397 4.93 37.67 3.84
N VAL A 398 4.70 36.40 4.20
CA VAL A 398 5.63 35.65 5.06
C VAL A 398 6.97 35.52 4.33
N PRO A 399 8.12 35.85 4.96
CA PRO A 399 9.43 35.81 4.30
C PRO A 399 9.71 34.44 3.69
N CYS A 400 10.07 34.42 2.41
CA CYS A 400 10.48 33.20 1.73
C CYS A 400 11.93 32.85 2.11
N GLN A 401 12.13 31.72 2.76
CA GLN A 401 13.48 31.27 3.12
C GLN A 401 14.27 30.80 1.90
N ARG A 402 13.59 30.21 0.90
CA ARG A 402 14.18 29.71 -0.33
C ARG A 402 13.21 29.89 -1.49
N GLU A 403 13.50 30.85 -2.36
CA GLU A 403 12.68 31.13 -3.54
C GLU A 403 12.76 29.97 -4.56
N PRO A 404 11.69 29.72 -5.34
CA PRO A 404 10.39 30.37 -5.28
C PRO A 404 9.55 29.86 -4.10
N CYS A 405 8.70 30.72 -3.52
CA CYS A 405 7.70 30.31 -2.53
C CYS A 405 6.24 30.42 -3.02
N SER A 406 5.36 29.65 -2.40
CA SER A 406 3.91 29.68 -2.60
C SER A 406 3.19 30.27 -1.38
N LEU A 407 2.28 29.52 -0.76
CA LEU A 407 1.52 29.92 0.42
C LEU A 407 2.43 29.91 1.65
N ASN A 408 2.19 30.85 2.58
CA ASN A 408 2.85 30.88 3.90
C ASN A 408 4.38 30.82 3.86
N GLY A 409 5.01 31.38 2.82
CA GLY A 409 6.48 31.38 2.66
C GLY A 409 7.09 29.99 2.45
N VAL A 410 6.31 28.99 2.04
CA VAL A 410 6.79 27.63 1.79
C VAL A 410 7.38 27.54 0.40
N HIS A 411 8.62 27.03 0.31
CA HIS A 411 9.30 26.78 -0.96
C HIS A 411 8.45 25.87 -1.87
N GLN A 412 8.30 26.28 -3.13
CA GLN A 412 7.63 25.53 -4.18
C GLN A 412 8.52 25.54 -5.43
N PRO A 413 9.02 24.37 -5.86
CA PRO A 413 9.81 24.24 -7.08
C PRO A 413 9.07 24.79 -8.29
N TYR A 414 9.81 25.35 -9.24
CA TYR A 414 9.23 25.80 -10.50
C TYR A 414 8.44 24.68 -11.18
N ILE A 415 7.19 24.97 -11.53
CA ILE A 415 6.32 24.08 -12.28
C ILE A 415 6.46 24.42 -13.76
N ASN A 416 6.85 23.45 -14.59
CA ASN A 416 6.83 23.62 -16.03
C ASN A 416 5.38 23.52 -16.54
N PHE A 417 4.64 24.63 -16.53
CA PHE A 417 3.23 24.67 -16.95
C PHE A 417 3.02 24.27 -18.43
N HIS A 418 4.04 24.34 -19.29
CA HIS A 418 3.91 23.86 -20.68
C HIS A 418 3.99 22.33 -20.80
N ASN A 419 4.64 21.67 -19.83
CA ASN A 419 4.86 20.23 -19.83
C ASN A 419 4.40 19.58 -18.52
N SER A 420 3.28 20.04 -17.98
CA SER A 420 2.67 19.46 -16.79
C SER A 420 1.15 19.41 -16.93
N GLU A 421 0.56 18.53 -16.15
CA GLU A 421 -0.88 18.29 -16.05
C GLU A 421 -1.18 18.10 -14.57
N PHE A 422 -2.27 18.71 -14.09
CA PHE A 422 -2.67 18.68 -12.69
C PHE A 422 -4.14 18.30 -12.53
N TYR A 423 -4.42 17.52 -11.50
CA TYR A 423 -5.79 17.15 -11.12
C TYR A 423 -6.19 17.76 -9.78
N GLY A 424 -7.33 18.43 -9.75
CA GLY A 424 -7.94 19.03 -8.58
C GLY A 424 -9.03 18.15 -7.98
N PHE A 425 -8.92 17.83 -6.69
CA PHE A 425 -9.88 16.97 -5.96
C PHE A 425 -10.67 17.76 -4.93
N SER A 426 -11.66 17.09 -4.35
CA SER A 426 -12.48 17.61 -3.25
C SER A 426 -13.10 18.96 -3.61
N GLU A 427 -12.74 20.04 -2.93
CA GLU A 427 -13.36 21.36 -3.16
C GLU A 427 -13.10 21.92 -4.56
N PHE A 428 -12.07 21.49 -5.28
CA PHE A 428 -11.92 21.84 -6.70
C PHE A 428 -13.05 21.25 -7.55
N TRP A 429 -13.44 20.00 -7.29
CA TRP A 429 -14.55 19.35 -7.96
C TRP A 429 -15.90 19.88 -7.47
N TYR A 430 -16.16 19.85 -6.16
CA TYR A 430 -17.46 20.23 -5.61
C TYR A 430 -17.85 21.67 -5.95
N THR A 431 -16.88 22.58 -5.97
CA THR A 431 -17.12 23.99 -6.32
C THR A 431 -17.43 24.16 -7.82
N MET A 432 -16.83 23.36 -8.71
CA MET A 432 -17.08 23.45 -10.15
C MET A 432 -18.32 22.67 -10.60
N GLU A 433 -18.63 21.54 -9.95
CA GLU A 433 -19.64 20.60 -10.41
C GLU A 433 -20.99 20.77 -9.69
N ASP A 434 -21.02 20.82 -8.35
CA ASP A 434 -22.27 20.67 -7.58
C ASP A 434 -23.31 21.75 -7.94
N VAL A 435 -22.82 22.96 -8.24
CA VAL A 435 -23.65 24.12 -8.59
C VAL A 435 -23.44 24.54 -10.04
N PHE A 436 -22.20 24.78 -10.47
CA PHE A 436 -21.95 25.34 -11.81
C PHE A 436 -22.03 24.30 -12.94
N ARG A 437 -21.90 23.00 -12.63
CA ARG A 437 -21.91 21.88 -13.60
C ARG A 437 -20.89 22.06 -14.73
N ILE A 438 -19.73 22.62 -14.39
CA ILE A 438 -18.60 22.84 -15.29
C ILE A 438 -17.37 22.06 -14.80
N GLY A 439 -17.56 20.97 -14.04
CA GLY A 439 -16.47 20.09 -13.63
C GLY A 439 -15.71 19.51 -14.83
N GLY A 440 -14.47 19.07 -14.59
CA GLY A 440 -13.56 18.62 -15.64
C GLY A 440 -12.48 19.66 -15.93
N GLN A 441 -12.18 19.90 -17.22
CA GLN A 441 -11.14 20.84 -17.63
C GLN A 441 -11.48 22.26 -17.16
N TYR A 442 -10.58 22.86 -16.40
CA TYR A 442 -10.76 24.19 -15.85
C TYR A 442 -10.46 25.29 -16.88
N GLU A 443 -11.39 26.22 -17.01
CA GLU A 443 -11.25 27.43 -17.80
C GLU A 443 -11.53 28.66 -16.92
N TYR A 444 -10.51 29.49 -16.71
CA TYR A 444 -10.56 30.62 -15.78
C TYR A 444 -11.74 31.57 -16.05
N GLU A 445 -11.88 32.06 -17.29
CA GLU A 445 -12.90 33.04 -17.64
C GLU A 445 -14.33 32.48 -17.47
N ALA A 446 -14.56 31.24 -17.90
CA ALA A 446 -15.86 30.57 -17.76
C ALA A 446 -16.20 30.38 -16.27
N PHE A 447 -15.23 29.94 -15.46
CA PHE A 447 -15.43 29.74 -14.02
C PHE A 447 -15.74 31.06 -13.29
N ILE A 448 -14.96 32.11 -13.55
CA ILE A 448 -15.14 33.42 -12.91
C ILE A 448 -16.49 34.04 -13.31
N ALA A 449 -16.93 33.88 -14.57
CA ALA A 449 -18.24 34.35 -15.01
C ALA A 449 -19.38 33.68 -14.22
N GLN A 450 -19.34 32.34 -14.10
CA GLN A 450 -20.33 31.59 -13.31
C GLN A 450 -20.34 31.99 -11.84
N ALA A 451 -19.15 32.14 -11.24
CA ALA A 451 -19.05 32.53 -9.84
C ALA A 451 -19.60 33.94 -9.58
N LYS A 452 -19.30 34.91 -10.45
CA LYS A 452 -19.85 36.27 -10.38
C LYS A 452 -21.37 36.27 -10.52
N GLU A 453 -21.90 35.58 -11.53
CA GLU A 453 -23.34 35.50 -11.77
C GLU A 453 -24.06 34.90 -10.57
N TYR A 454 -23.57 33.77 -10.05
CA TYR A 454 -24.17 33.12 -8.89
C TYR A 454 -24.22 34.05 -7.67
N CYS A 455 -23.11 34.73 -7.35
CA CYS A 455 -23.03 35.56 -6.14
C CYS A 455 -23.91 36.81 -6.16
N LEU A 456 -24.20 37.37 -7.34
CA LEU A 456 -25.09 38.51 -7.49
C LEU A 456 -26.57 38.19 -7.22
N ASN A 457 -26.94 36.90 -7.15
CA ASN A 457 -28.31 36.52 -6.87
C ASN A 457 -28.66 36.69 -5.37
N LYS A 458 -29.90 37.12 -5.11
CA LYS A 458 -30.46 37.14 -3.76
C LYS A 458 -30.57 35.72 -3.21
N TRP A 459 -30.29 35.55 -1.93
CA TRP A 459 -30.42 34.26 -1.24
C TRP A 459 -31.80 33.63 -1.43
N SER A 460 -32.87 34.44 -1.42
CA SER A 460 -34.24 33.94 -1.67
C SER A 460 -34.39 33.23 -3.02
N LYS A 461 -33.69 33.69 -4.06
CA LYS A 461 -33.73 33.08 -5.40
C LYS A 461 -32.89 31.80 -5.45
N ILE A 462 -31.75 31.80 -4.77
CA ILE A 462 -30.90 30.61 -4.62
C ILE A 462 -31.64 29.52 -3.84
N GLN A 463 -32.35 29.90 -2.78
CA GLN A 463 -33.18 28.99 -1.99
C GLN A 463 -34.32 28.41 -2.85
N GLU A 464 -34.97 29.22 -3.69
CA GLU A 464 -35.96 28.73 -4.66
C GLU A 464 -35.36 27.67 -5.61
N TRP A 465 -34.12 27.86 -6.08
CA TRP A 465 -33.42 26.87 -6.90
C TRP A 465 -33.15 25.56 -6.15
N TYR A 466 -32.77 25.67 -4.87
CA TYR A 466 -32.55 24.52 -3.99
C TYR A 466 -33.86 23.75 -3.76
N ASP A 467 -34.95 24.45 -3.42
CA ASP A 467 -36.27 23.86 -3.18
C ASP A 467 -36.81 23.16 -4.44
N LYS A 468 -36.52 23.73 -5.63
CA LYS A 468 -36.82 23.13 -6.94
C LYS A 468 -35.90 21.97 -7.33
N LYS A 469 -34.92 21.62 -6.49
CA LYS A 469 -33.91 20.58 -6.73
C LYS A 469 -33.14 20.77 -8.05
N LEU A 470 -32.87 22.02 -8.42
CA LEU A 470 -32.07 22.32 -9.62
C LEU A 470 -30.60 21.87 -9.45
N TYR A 471 -30.13 21.68 -8.23
CA TYR A 471 -28.77 21.25 -7.92
C TYR A 471 -28.80 20.01 -7.01
N PRO A 472 -29.11 18.82 -7.54
CA PRO A 472 -29.38 17.64 -6.72
C PRO A 472 -28.15 17.11 -5.96
N LYS A 473 -26.94 17.51 -6.37
CA LYS A 473 -25.66 17.17 -5.70
C LYS A 473 -25.29 18.14 -4.58
N ALA A 474 -25.88 19.34 -4.55
CA ALA A 474 -25.56 20.38 -3.58
C ALA A 474 -26.52 20.34 -2.39
N ASP A 475 -25.99 20.26 -1.17
CA ASP A 475 -26.76 20.54 0.04
C ASP A 475 -26.93 22.05 0.26
N GLU A 476 -27.79 22.44 1.21
CA GLU A 476 -28.04 23.86 1.48
C GLU A 476 -26.76 24.61 1.88
N ASN A 477 -25.85 23.95 2.61
CA ASN A 477 -24.58 24.56 3.02
C ASN A 477 -23.66 24.83 1.81
N ARG A 478 -23.60 23.92 0.84
CA ARG A 478 -22.92 24.12 -0.45
C ARG A 478 -23.52 25.34 -1.17
N MET A 479 -24.85 25.46 -1.22
CA MET A 479 -25.51 26.62 -1.83
C MET A 479 -25.12 27.94 -1.12
N ARG A 480 -25.10 27.96 0.22
CA ARG A 480 -24.72 29.13 1.02
C ARG A 480 -23.26 29.54 0.82
N MET A 481 -22.35 28.56 0.77
CA MET A 481 -20.89 28.77 0.78
C MET A 481 -20.24 28.86 -0.60
N GLN A 482 -21.00 28.63 -1.67
CA GLN A 482 -20.47 28.55 -3.04
C GLN A 482 -19.66 29.79 -3.45
N CYS A 483 -20.09 31.00 -3.05
CA CYS A 483 -19.38 32.24 -3.32
C CYS A 483 -17.99 32.28 -2.69
N PHE A 484 -17.92 32.04 -1.38
CA PHE A 484 -16.67 31.96 -0.63
C PHE A 484 -15.75 30.90 -1.21
N LYS A 485 -16.25 29.67 -1.44
CA LYS A 485 -15.44 28.54 -1.90
C LYS A 485 -14.90 28.75 -3.31
N SER A 486 -15.68 29.37 -4.21
CA SER A 486 -15.24 29.75 -5.56
C SER A 486 -14.11 30.79 -5.53
N ALA A 487 -14.25 31.82 -4.70
CA ALA A 487 -13.24 32.85 -4.54
C ALA A 487 -11.97 32.30 -3.86
N TRP A 488 -12.12 31.41 -2.87
CA TRP A 488 -10.99 30.76 -2.20
C TRP A 488 -10.21 29.84 -3.14
N MET A 489 -10.91 28.98 -3.88
CA MET A 489 -10.32 28.08 -4.88
C MET A 489 -9.46 28.84 -5.89
N THR A 490 -9.98 29.94 -6.45
CA THR A 490 -9.25 30.75 -7.45
C THR A 490 -8.12 31.56 -6.85
N ALA A 491 -8.28 32.11 -5.64
CA ALA A 491 -7.22 32.81 -4.93
C ALA A 491 -6.05 31.88 -4.62
N VAL A 492 -6.33 30.67 -4.13
CA VAL A 492 -5.35 29.63 -3.87
C VAL A 492 -4.63 29.21 -5.15
N LEU A 493 -5.37 28.86 -6.21
CA LEU A 493 -4.79 28.33 -7.43
C LEU A 493 -3.88 29.37 -8.12
N HIS A 494 -4.39 30.57 -8.37
CA HIS A 494 -3.70 31.56 -9.20
C HIS A 494 -2.80 32.50 -8.41
N LYS A 495 -3.22 32.96 -7.22
CA LYS A 495 -2.40 33.89 -6.41
C LYS A 495 -1.50 33.17 -5.43
N GLY A 496 -1.94 32.03 -4.89
CA GLY A 496 -1.19 31.18 -3.97
C GLY A 496 -0.14 30.32 -4.66
N LEU A 497 -0.61 29.33 -5.41
CA LEU A 497 0.20 28.31 -6.08
C LEU A 497 0.80 28.77 -7.42
N LYS A 498 0.45 29.99 -7.85
CA LYS A 498 0.99 30.68 -9.05
C LYS A 498 0.67 29.97 -10.36
N PHE A 499 -0.44 29.24 -10.44
CA PHE A 499 -0.91 28.71 -11.72
C PHE A 499 -1.33 29.88 -12.62
N PRO A 500 -0.84 29.95 -13.88
CA PRO A 500 -1.28 30.95 -14.84
C PRO A 500 -2.80 30.87 -15.06
N GLU A 501 -3.44 32.01 -15.29
CA GLU A 501 -4.89 32.09 -15.56
C GLU A 501 -5.25 31.42 -16.91
N ASP A 502 -4.29 31.31 -17.84
CA ASP A 502 -4.42 30.64 -19.13
C ASP A 502 -3.99 29.16 -19.13
N TYR A 503 -3.69 28.58 -17.96
CA TYR A 503 -3.29 27.18 -17.85
C TYR A 503 -4.46 26.23 -18.13
N LYS A 504 -4.36 25.45 -19.22
CA LYS A 504 -5.45 24.59 -19.72
C LYS A 504 -5.42 23.14 -19.24
N ASN A 505 -4.33 22.69 -18.61
CA ASN A 505 -4.13 21.28 -18.22
C ASN A 505 -4.44 21.05 -16.73
N PHE A 506 -5.37 21.82 -16.16
CA PHE A 506 -5.92 21.58 -14.83
C PHE A 506 -7.29 20.94 -14.96
N HIS A 507 -7.48 19.79 -14.33
CA HIS A 507 -8.73 19.02 -14.40
C HIS A 507 -9.29 18.83 -13.01
N SER A 508 -10.45 19.43 -12.72
CA SER A 508 -11.22 19.08 -11.52
C SER A 508 -11.91 17.73 -11.75
N VAL A 509 -11.68 16.76 -10.86
CA VAL A 509 -12.31 15.45 -10.99
C VAL A 509 -12.69 14.87 -9.63
N GLN A 510 -13.77 14.09 -9.62
CA GLN A 510 -14.07 13.13 -8.54
C GLN A 510 -13.83 11.69 -9.00
N TYR A 511 -14.03 11.41 -10.29
CA TYR A 511 -13.92 10.09 -10.86
C TYR A 511 -12.91 10.08 -12.00
N ILE A 512 -12.08 9.03 -12.05
CA ILE A 512 -11.22 8.71 -13.20
C ILE A 512 -11.64 7.33 -13.69
N GLN A 513 -12.05 7.22 -14.96
CA GLN A 513 -12.52 5.96 -15.56
C GLN A 513 -13.64 5.27 -14.73
N ASN A 514 -14.62 6.05 -14.24
CA ASN A 514 -15.71 5.57 -13.37
C ASN A 514 -15.26 4.93 -12.05
N LYS A 515 -14.04 5.24 -11.60
CA LYS A 515 -13.51 4.87 -10.29
C LYS A 515 -13.35 6.14 -9.46
N ASP A 516 -13.84 6.10 -8.23
CA ASP A 516 -13.74 7.22 -7.29
C ASP A 516 -12.27 7.46 -6.93
N VAL A 517 -11.81 8.70 -7.05
CA VAL A 517 -10.41 9.05 -6.78
C VAL A 517 -10.24 9.38 -5.31
N GLN A 518 -9.65 8.44 -4.58
CA GLN A 518 -9.49 8.55 -3.14
C GLN A 518 -8.05 8.23 -2.77
N TRP A 519 -7.46 9.04 -1.88
CA TRP A 519 -6.10 8.82 -1.38
C TRP A 519 -5.96 7.45 -0.69
N THR A 520 -7.05 6.89 -0.17
CA THR A 520 -7.11 5.55 0.44
C THR A 520 -6.64 4.44 -0.51
N LEU A 521 -6.91 4.55 -1.82
CA LEU A 521 -6.39 3.61 -2.83
C LEU A 521 -4.85 3.67 -2.89
N GLY A 522 -4.28 4.87 -2.93
CA GLY A 522 -2.82 5.04 -2.96
C GLY A 522 -2.15 4.63 -1.66
N ALA A 523 -2.83 4.81 -0.52
CA ALA A 523 -2.38 4.30 0.77
C ALA A 523 -2.29 2.77 0.75
N LEU A 524 -3.32 2.11 0.21
CA LEU A 524 -3.33 0.65 0.08
C LEU A 524 -2.20 0.18 -0.84
N ILE A 525 -2.11 0.71 -2.08
CA ILE A 525 -1.04 0.38 -3.03
C ILE A 525 0.35 0.52 -2.39
N HIS A 526 0.60 1.65 -1.71
CA HIS A 526 1.89 1.90 -1.08
C HIS A 526 2.18 0.92 0.06
N ARG A 527 1.20 0.61 0.91
CA ARG A 527 1.38 -0.27 2.08
C ARG A 527 1.42 -1.75 1.71
N THR A 528 0.85 -2.13 0.57
CA THR A 528 0.82 -3.52 0.08
C THR A 528 1.84 -3.82 -1.02
N ARG A 529 2.76 -2.88 -1.32
CA ARG A 529 3.77 -3.05 -2.39
C ARG A 529 4.64 -4.30 -2.27
N TYR A 530 4.79 -4.85 -1.07
CA TYR A 530 5.59 -6.07 -0.82
C TYR A 530 4.80 -7.37 -0.99
N LEU A 531 3.46 -7.35 -1.07
CA LEU A 531 2.68 -8.57 -1.22
C LEU A 531 3.03 -9.38 -2.48
N PRO A 532 3.32 -8.77 -3.65
CA PRO A 532 3.78 -9.50 -4.82
C PRO A 532 5.01 -10.38 -4.58
N LEU A 533 5.87 -10.08 -3.58
CA LEU A 533 7.03 -10.92 -3.28
C LEU A 533 6.63 -12.36 -2.92
N ARG A 534 5.47 -12.56 -2.27
CA ARG A 534 4.98 -13.90 -1.93
C ARG A 534 4.67 -14.70 -3.20
N ASP A 535 4.06 -14.06 -4.18
CA ASP A 535 3.71 -14.66 -5.47
C ASP A 535 4.96 -14.82 -6.34
N LEU A 536 5.86 -13.84 -6.33
CA LEU A 536 7.13 -13.87 -7.06
C LEU A 536 8.13 -14.86 -6.48
N GLU A 537 8.12 -15.16 -5.18
CA GLU A 537 8.97 -16.22 -4.58
C GLU A 537 8.41 -17.61 -4.88
N THR A 538 7.08 -17.75 -4.91
CA THR A 538 6.42 -19.00 -5.30
C THR A 538 6.57 -19.28 -6.80
N MET A 539 6.54 -18.25 -7.65
CA MET A 539 6.83 -18.35 -9.09
C MET A 539 8.34 -18.32 -9.42
N GLY A 540 9.12 -17.61 -8.61
CA GLY A 540 10.58 -17.39 -8.69
C GLY A 540 11.42 -18.53 -8.11
N SER A 541 10.82 -19.72 -8.00
CA SER A 541 11.57 -20.94 -8.24
C SER A 541 11.56 -21.25 -9.75
N PRO A 542 12.51 -20.72 -10.54
CA PRO A 542 12.89 -21.37 -11.79
C PRO A 542 13.76 -22.58 -11.41
N HIS A 543 13.21 -23.52 -10.65
CA HIS A 543 13.45 -24.87 -11.10
C HIS A 543 12.65 -24.97 -12.39
N ILE A 544 13.32 -24.74 -13.53
CA ILE A 544 13.10 -25.60 -14.68
C ILE A 544 13.25 -27.00 -14.11
N LYS A 545 12.13 -27.55 -13.64
CA LYS A 545 11.95 -28.96 -13.43
C LYS A 545 11.77 -29.45 -14.85
N PRO A 546 12.82 -29.99 -15.49
CA PRO A 546 12.65 -30.64 -16.78
C PRO A 546 11.50 -31.64 -16.68
N SER A 547 10.78 -31.93 -17.77
CA SER A 547 9.51 -32.67 -17.70
C SER A 547 9.58 -34.04 -17.00
N TRP A 548 10.78 -34.56 -16.72
CA TRP A 548 11.05 -35.71 -15.86
C TRP A 548 10.93 -35.47 -14.33
N TRP A 549 10.72 -34.23 -13.85
CA TRP A 549 10.71 -33.88 -12.43
C TRP A 549 9.32 -33.77 -11.76
N ARG A 550 8.25 -34.13 -12.48
CA ARG A 550 6.91 -34.32 -11.87
C ARG A 550 6.69 -35.72 -11.25
N GLY A 551 7.68 -36.63 -11.33
CA GLY A 551 7.62 -37.95 -10.69
C GLY A 551 8.51 -38.16 -9.45
N SER A 552 9.36 -37.21 -9.06
CA SER A 552 10.56 -37.53 -8.27
C SER A 552 10.53 -37.15 -6.78
N ARG A 553 9.38 -37.21 -6.09
CA ARG A 553 9.36 -37.27 -4.61
C ARG A 553 8.99 -38.63 -4.03
N LEU A 554 8.32 -39.49 -4.80
CA LEU A 554 8.12 -40.90 -4.45
C LEU A 554 9.21 -41.80 -5.05
N ILE A 555 9.71 -41.46 -6.24
CA ILE A 555 10.62 -42.33 -7.00
C ILE A 555 12.06 -42.33 -6.44
N TYR A 556 12.57 -41.22 -5.89
CA TYR A 556 13.96 -41.17 -5.39
C TYR A 556 14.16 -41.98 -4.10
N ASN A 557 13.12 -42.09 -3.26
CA ASN A 557 13.19 -42.90 -2.05
C ASN A 557 13.16 -44.40 -2.35
N GLU A 558 12.41 -44.86 -3.35
CA GLU A 558 12.36 -46.28 -3.68
C GLU A 558 13.68 -46.78 -4.29
N TYR A 559 14.30 -46.03 -5.20
CA TYR A 559 15.62 -46.43 -5.73
C TYR A 559 16.72 -46.34 -4.68
N LEU A 560 16.67 -45.36 -3.76
CA LEU A 560 17.61 -45.29 -2.64
C LEU A 560 17.47 -46.49 -1.71
N ILE A 561 16.23 -46.87 -1.38
CA ILE A 561 15.94 -48.06 -0.55
C ILE A 561 16.39 -49.34 -1.26
N VAL A 562 16.14 -49.49 -2.55
CA VAL A 562 16.58 -50.65 -3.34
C VAL A 562 18.11 -50.73 -3.42
N VAL A 563 18.80 -49.60 -3.61
CA VAL A 563 20.27 -49.54 -3.60
C VAL A 563 20.83 -49.86 -2.21
N CYS A 564 20.22 -49.34 -1.13
CA CYS A 564 20.60 -49.67 0.24
C CYS A 564 20.41 -51.18 0.54
N ILE A 565 19.28 -51.77 0.14
CA ILE A 565 19.03 -53.20 0.28
C ILE A 565 20.05 -54.00 -0.51
N PHE A 566 20.37 -53.60 -1.74
CA PHE A 566 21.37 -54.27 -2.57
C PHE A 566 22.76 -54.24 -1.92
N ILE A 567 23.18 -53.08 -1.39
CA ILE A 567 24.47 -52.94 -0.67
C ILE A 567 24.50 -53.83 0.58
N VAL A 568 23.42 -53.87 1.36
CA VAL A 568 23.33 -54.72 2.57
C VAL A 568 23.37 -56.20 2.19
N VAL A 569 22.63 -56.64 1.17
CA VAL A 569 22.66 -58.04 0.70
C VAL A 569 24.05 -58.40 0.17
N MET A 570 24.71 -57.49 -0.55
CA MET A 570 26.05 -57.73 -1.06
C MET A 570 27.08 -57.80 0.07
N ALA A 571 26.94 -56.97 1.11
CA ALA A 571 27.77 -57.01 2.33
C ALA A 571 27.55 -58.31 3.12
N ILE A 572 26.30 -58.78 3.26
CA ILE A 572 25.96 -60.07 3.87
C ILE A 572 26.56 -61.21 3.04
N PHE A 573 26.48 -61.15 1.71
CA PHE A 573 27.07 -62.18 0.84
C PHE A 573 28.60 -62.22 0.96
N LEU A 574 29.26 -61.07 1.00
CA LEU A 574 30.71 -60.97 1.24
C LEU A 574 31.08 -61.47 2.64
N TYR A 575 30.28 -61.14 3.65
CA TYR A 575 30.47 -61.61 5.03
C TYR A 575 30.31 -63.13 5.13
N MET A 576 29.28 -63.71 4.51
CA MET A 576 29.09 -65.16 4.43
C MET A 576 30.21 -65.86 3.64
N LYS A 577 30.70 -65.22 2.57
CA LYS A 577 31.85 -65.74 1.80
C LYS A 577 33.13 -65.72 2.64
N ARG A 578 33.31 -64.69 3.49
CA ARG A 578 34.40 -64.58 4.47
C ARG A 578 34.29 -65.62 5.58
N LEU A 579 33.08 -65.90 6.08
CA LEU A 579 32.83 -66.96 7.07
C LEU A 579 33.07 -68.38 6.50
N LYS A 580 32.81 -68.60 5.21
CA LYS A 580 33.14 -69.86 4.51
C LYS A 580 34.62 -70.01 4.17
N LEU A 581 35.44 -68.95 4.32
CA LEU A 581 36.89 -68.94 4.09
C LEU A 581 37.72 -69.13 5.37
N CYS A 582 37.11 -69.22 6.54
CA CYS A 582 37.82 -69.59 7.76
C CYS A 582 38.04 -71.12 7.79
N PRO A 583 39.30 -71.61 7.81
CA PRO A 583 39.57 -73.01 8.09
C PRO A 583 39.15 -73.30 9.54
N LYS A 584 38.33 -74.33 9.75
CA LYS A 584 38.14 -74.93 11.08
C LYS A 584 39.52 -75.35 11.60
N ARG A 585 40.06 -74.68 12.61
CA ARG A 585 41.16 -75.22 13.41
C ARG A 585 40.62 -76.39 14.25
N PRO A 586 41.36 -77.51 14.37
CA PRO A 586 40.96 -78.62 15.20
C PRO A 586 41.03 -78.25 16.68
N ALA A 587 40.13 -78.84 17.46
CA ALA A 587 40.05 -78.74 18.90
C ALA A 587 41.18 -79.53 19.58
N GLU A 588 41.83 -78.91 20.57
CA GLU A 588 42.64 -79.47 21.68
C GLU A 588 43.39 -78.25 22.28
N THR A 589 43.47 -77.94 23.58
CA THR A 589 43.22 -78.61 24.86
C THR A 589 42.95 -77.52 25.91
N LEU A 590 42.01 -77.74 26.82
CA LEU A 590 41.80 -76.94 28.03
C LEU A 590 43.00 -77.05 28.98
N SER A 591 43.56 -75.93 29.43
CA SER A 591 44.35 -75.87 30.66
C SER A 591 44.02 -74.64 31.52
N ARG A 592 43.65 -74.99 32.76
CA ARG A 592 43.44 -74.25 34.01
C ARG A 592 43.94 -72.79 34.13
N VAL A 593 43.04 -71.96 34.64
CA VAL A 593 43.25 -70.66 35.27
C VAL A 593 43.97 -70.81 36.63
N PRO A 594 44.84 -69.85 37.01
CA PRO A 594 44.99 -69.43 38.39
C PRO A 594 44.56 -67.97 38.59
N SER A 595 43.76 -67.77 39.65
CA SER A 595 43.31 -66.50 40.21
C SER A 595 44.32 -65.93 41.21
N MET A 596 44.44 -64.60 41.30
CA MET A 596 44.72 -63.74 42.48
C MET A 596 45.07 -62.33 41.95
N SER A 597 44.27 -61.27 42.14
CA SER A 597 43.92 -60.48 43.35
C SER A 597 44.99 -59.45 43.77
N TYR A 598 44.49 -58.29 44.25
CA TYR A 598 45.15 -57.15 44.95
C TYR A 598 45.75 -56.04 44.06
N PHE A 599 45.59 -54.72 44.31
CA PHE A 599 44.99 -53.97 45.42
C PHE A 599 44.76 -52.49 45.03
N ARG A 600 43.68 -51.90 45.58
CA ARG A 600 43.51 -50.57 46.23
C ARG A 600 43.90 -49.22 45.59
N THR A 601 42.90 -48.34 45.70
CA THR A 601 42.86 -46.88 45.93
C THR A 601 43.83 -46.29 46.96
N GLU A 602 44.23 -45.03 46.76
CA GLU A 602 44.29 -43.85 47.69
C GLU A 602 44.91 -42.67 46.89
N SER A 603 44.26 -41.52 46.68
CA SER A 603 44.14 -40.29 47.50
C SER A 603 45.46 -39.59 47.92
N ASP A 604 45.44 -38.27 47.69
CA ASP A 604 46.27 -37.18 48.25
C ASP A 604 47.65 -36.86 47.65
N GLN A 605 47.69 -35.76 46.89
CA GLN A 605 48.62 -34.66 47.17
C GLN A 605 47.96 -33.28 46.95
N MET A 606 48.04 -32.47 48.00
CA MET A 606 47.77 -31.04 48.08
C MET A 606 48.81 -30.23 47.30
N GLU A 607 48.43 -29.07 46.72
CA GLU A 607 48.83 -27.73 47.19
C GLU A 607 48.44 -26.61 46.22
N GLN A 608 47.74 -25.60 46.78
CA GLN A 608 47.93 -24.13 46.65
C GLN A 608 48.34 -23.54 45.28
N GLY A 609 47.72 -22.51 44.71
CA GLY A 609 47.05 -21.35 45.31
C GLY A 609 47.84 -20.05 45.08
N ILE A 610 47.16 -19.05 44.50
CA ILE A 610 47.38 -17.59 44.61
C ILE A 610 48.35 -16.93 43.59
N LYS A 611 47.82 -16.04 42.72
CA LYS A 611 47.98 -14.56 42.87
C LYS A 611 47.09 -13.72 41.94
N PHE A 612 46.31 -12.87 42.61
CA PHE A 612 45.66 -11.65 42.14
C PHE A 612 46.66 -10.59 41.67
N LYS A 613 46.24 -9.74 40.73
CA LYS A 613 46.52 -8.29 40.79
C LYS A 613 45.41 -7.48 40.11
N THR A 614 44.61 -6.84 40.95
CA THR A 614 43.76 -5.67 40.68
C THR A 614 44.57 -4.38 40.91
N SER A 615 44.10 -3.26 40.33
CA SER A 615 44.36 -1.83 40.65
C SER A 615 44.79 -1.01 39.41
N LEU A 616 44.37 0.23 39.14
CA LEU A 616 43.23 1.11 39.45
C LEU A 616 43.47 2.38 38.58
N TYR A 617 42.42 2.91 37.95
CA TYR A 617 41.94 4.32 37.80
C TYR A 617 42.79 5.50 38.33
N PRO A 618 42.58 6.75 37.84
CA PRO A 618 41.30 7.44 37.53
C PRO A 618 41.00 7.72 36.05
#